data_AF-A0A9P9MF05-F1
#
_entry.id   AF-A0A9P9MF05-F1
#
_cell.length_a   1.000
_cell.length_b   1.000
_cell.length_c   1.000
_cell.angle_alpha   90.00
_cell.angle_beta   90.00
_cell.angle_gamma   90.00
#
_symmetry.space_group_name_H-M   'P 1'
#
loop_
_entity.id
_entity.type
_entity.pdbx_description
1 polymer ?
#
loop_
_entity_poly.entity_id
_entity_poly.type
_entity_poly.pdbx_seq_one_letter_code
_entity_poly.pdbx_strand_id
1 'polypeptide(L)'
;MKGLWNIEVRLNGDSFKGSALLSRLVINIIFIPAILWFISRQPRRTKTQFDLVIYGTYILLLWYILTIIDLFLRETETSVKYGYVLLGFFIEGLKVASDTLMIIGTHRILTAHFFQCQNKIQRVKAVIWAYTGEFFILVIEIMGLYYLGSLLAHEVLWVGIADTSAVAAVAERKESLQSAFFALQWILALMLLSGSLTLDWIEGGDDLLVLDFQLD
;
A
#
# COMPACT_ATOMS: atom_id res chain seq x y z
N MET A 1 10.37 -20.07 -34.78
CA MET A 1 10.59 -19.93 -33.33
C MET A 1 9.26 -19.60 -32.66
N LYS A 2 8.59 -20.59 -32.05
CA LYS A 2 7.44 -20.32 -31.17
C LYS A 2 8.01 -19.74 -29.89
N GLY A 3 7.87 -18.43 -29.69
CA GLY A 3 8.43 -17.74 -28.55
C GLY A 3 7.80 -18.22 -27.24
N LEU A 4 8.59 -18.22 -26.17
CA LEU A 4 8.19 -18.49 -24.77
C LEU A 4 6.84 -17.83 -24.39
N TRP A 5 6.49 -16.72 -25.04
CA TRP A 5 5.25 -15.96 -24.91
C TRP A 5 3.92 -16.70 -25.17
N ASN A 6 3.91 -17.87 -25.81
CA ASN A 6 2.67 -18.51 -26.28
C ASN A 6 2.44 -19.93 -25.71
N ILE A 7 3.06 -20.25 -24.57
CA ILE A 7 2.81 -21.51 -23.86
C ILE A 7 1.49 -21.38 -23.09
N GLU A 8 0.54 -22.26 -23.38
CA GLU A 8 -0.73 -22.36 -22.66
C GLU A 8 -0.49 -22.95 -21.27
N VAL A 9 -0.74 -22.15 -20.23
CA VAL A 9 -0.74 -22.64 -18.84
C VAL A 9 -2.21 -22.88 -18.46
N ARG A 10 -2.55 -24.14 -18.14
CA ARG A 10 -3.86 -24.49 -17.61
C ARG A 10 -3.90 -24.15 -16.13
N LEU A 11 -4.77 -23.23 -15.73
CA LEU A 11 -5.05 -22.93 -14.33
C LEU A 11 -5.92 -24.05 -13.76
N ASN A 12 -5.55 -24.61 -12.61
CA ASN A 12 -6.38 -25.58 -11.88
C ASN A 12 -7.66 -24.86 -11.41
N GLY A 13 -8.79 -25.22 -12.00
CA GLY A 13 -10.08 -24.51 -11.89
C GLY A 13 -10.81 -24.59 -10.55
N ASP A 14 -10.14 -24.96 -9.45
CA ASP A 14 -10.80 -25.18 -8.15
C ASP A 14 -10.76 -23.96 -7.20
N SER A 15 -10.12 -22.84 -7.58
CA SER A 15 -9.93 -21.69 -6.67
C SER A 15 -11.11 -20.71 -6.56
N PHE A 16 -12.20 -20.87 -7.33
CA PHE A 16 -13.25 -19.84 -7.45
C PHE A 16 -14.66 -20.33 -7.09
N LYS A 17 -14.83 -20.85 -5.88
CA LYS A 17 -16.17 -21.02 -5.28
C LYS A 17 -16.26 -20.30 -3.92
N GLY A 18 -17.18 -19.34 -3.83
CA GLY A 18 -17.73 -18.85 -2.56
C GLY A 18 -17.26 -17.46 -2.12
N SER A 19 -18.20 -16.68 -1.54
CA SER A 19 -18.15 -15.46 -0.69
C SER A 19 -16.98 -14.45 -0.76
N ALA A 20 -15.74 -14.88 -0.97
CA ALA A 20 -14.54 -14.05 -1.08
C ALA A 20 -14.56 -13.14 -2.32
N LEU A 21 -15.10 -13.61 -3.44
CA LEU A 21 -15.20 -12.81 -4.68
C LEU A 21 -16.23 -11.69 -4.52
N LEU A 22 -17.37 -12.01 -3.89
CA LEU A 22 -18.47 -11.08 -3.64
C LEU A 22 -18.11 -10.04 -2.57
N SER A 23 -17.45 -10.44 -1.49
CA SER A 23 -16.92 -9.52 -0.47
C SER A 23 -15.86 -8.57 -1.04
N ARG A 24 -14.96 -9.07 -1.91
CA ARG A 24 -14.04 -8.22 -2.66
C ARG A 24 -14.80 -7.22 -3.53
N LEU A 25 -15.80 -7.67 -4.30
CA LEU A 25 -16.61 -6.80 -5.18
C LEU A 25 -17.41 -5.73 -4.41
N VAL A 26 -17.89 -6.03 -3.21
CA VAL A 26 -18.60 -5.06 -2.35
C VAL A 26 -17.64 -4.02 -1.75
N ILE A 27 -16.50 -4.45 -1.20
CA ILE A 27 -15.46 -3.54 -0.71
C ILE A 27 -15.01 -2.60 -1.84
N ASN A 28 -14.88 -3.17 -3.02
CA ASN A 28 -14.50 -2.53 -4.26
C ASN A 28 -15.46 -1.39 -4.68
N ILE A 29 -16.78 -1.62 -4.65
CA ILE A 29 -17.78 -0.60 -4.99
C ILE A 29 -17.78 0.57 -4.00
N ILE A 30 -17.41 0.33 -2.74
CA ILE A 30 -17.36 1.37 -1.70
C ILE A 30 -16.05 2.19 -1.78
N PHE A 31 -14.94 1.55 -2.17
CA PHE A 31 -13.63 2.19 -2.20
C PHE A 31 -13.49 3.21 -3.34
N ILE A 32 -14.06 2.96 -4.53
CA ILE A 32 -13.95 3.86 -5.68
C ILE A 32 -14.58 5.24 -5.39
N PRO A 33 -15.83 5.34 -4.90
CA PRO A 33 -16.43 6.61 -4.50
C PRO A 33 -15.64 7.30 -3.40
N ALA A 34 -15.09 6.55 -2.43
CA ALA A 34 -14.30 7.12 -1.34
C ALA A 34 -13.01 7.78 -1.86
N ILE A 35 -12.28 7.12 -2.77
CA ILE A 35 -11.09 7.67 -3.42
C ILE A 35 -11.44 8.92 -4.25
N LEU A 36 -12.49 8.85 -5.07
CA LEU A 36 -12.91 9.97 -5.91
C LEU A 36 -13.39 11.16 -5.05
N TRP A 37 -14.12 10.87 -3.96
CA TRP A 37 -14.54 11.87 -3.00
C TRP A 37 -13.35 12.53 -2.31
N PHE A 38 -12.37 11.75 -1.85
CA PHE A 38 -11.14 12.26 -1.25
C PHE A 38 -10.38 13.20 -2.21
N ILE A 39 -10.19 12.79 -3.47
CA ILE A 39 -9.55 13.62 -4.50
C ILE A 39 -10.34 14.91 -4.74
N SER A 40 -11.68 14.83 -4.78
CA SER A 40 -12.54 15.98 -5.08
C SER A 40 -12.56 17.05 -3.99
N ARG A 41 -12.29 16.69 -2.73
CA ARG A 41 -12.35 17.60 -1.57
C ARG A 41 -11.03 18.24 -1.18
N GLN A 42 -9.94 18.00 -1.91
CA GLN A 42 -8.64 18.56 -1.51
C GLN A 42 -8.52 20.08 -1.76
N PRO A 43 -8.14 20.86 -0.74
CA PRO A 43 -7.97 22.31 -0.89
C PRO A 43 -6.77 22.64 -1.78
N ARG A 44 -6.97 23.54 -2.77
CA ARG A 44 -5.97 23.88 -3.80
C ARG A 44 -4.67 24.50 -3.25
N ARG A 45 -4.66 24.98 -2.01
CA ARG A 45 -3.57 25.77 -1.40
C ARG A 45 -2.50 24.92 -0.70
N THR A 46 -2.77 23.64 -0.41
CA THR A 46 -1.84 22.71 0.28
C THR A 46 -1.29 21.60 -0.61
N LYS A 47 -1.60 21.62 -1.92
CA LYS A 47 -1.30 20.53 -2.86
C LYS A 47 0.14 19.99 -2.77
N THR A 48 1.14 20.86 -2.69
CA THR A 48 2.56 20.46 -2.65
C THR A 48 2.95 19.59 -1.46
N GLN A 49 2.24 19.68 -0.33
CA GLN A 49 2.49 18.82 0.84
C GLN A 49 1.82 17.44 0.68
N PHE A 50 0.74 17.36 -0.09
CA PHE A 50 -0.05 16.13 -0.30
C PHE A 50 0.31 15.39 -1.58
N ASP A 51 1.17 15.94 -2.45
CA ASP A 51 1.50 15.36 -3.76
C ASP A 51 1.87 13.88 -3.68
N LEU A 52 2.71 13.46 -2.72
CA LEU A 52 3.07 12.04 -2.54
C LEU A 52 1.87 11.14 -2.23
N VAL A 53 0.96 11.61 -1.37
CA VAL A 53 -0.27 10.87 -1.02
C VAL A 53 -1.21 10.82 -2.23
N ILE A 54 -1.30 11.92 -2.99
CA ILE A 54 -2.11 12.02 -4.21
C ILE A 54 -1.58 11.05 -5.29
N TYR A 55 -0.26 11.06 -5.55
CA TYR A 55 0.38 10.14 -6.48
C TYR A 55 0.19 8.70 -6.05
N GLY A 56 0.41 8.39 -4.76
CA GLY A 56 0.13 7.08 -4.20
C GLY A 56 -1.32 6.64 -4.42
N THR A 57 -2.28 7.54 -4.21
CA THR A 57 -3.72 7.30 -4.41
C THR A 57 -4.05 7.03 -5.89
N TYR A 58 -3.44 7.76 -6.83
CA TYR A 58 -3.64 7.50 -8.27
C TYR A 58 -3.05 6.15 -8.69
N ILE A 59 -1.88 5.79 -8.18
CA ILE A 59 -1.27 4.48 -8.43
C ILE A 59 -2.15 3.38 -7.80
N LEU A 60 -2.73 3.61 -6.62
CA LEU A 60 -3.68 2.66 -6.00
C LEU A 60 -4.89 2.43 -6.90
N LEU A 61 -5.47 3.52 -7.41
CA LEU A 61 -6.61 3.46 -8.31
C LEU A 61 -6.28 2.71 -9.61
N LEU A 62 -5.09 2.95 -10.17
CA LEU A 62 -4.61 2.23 -11.35
C LEU A 62 -4.42 0.74 -11.07
N TRP A 63 -3.69 0.39 -10.00
CA TRP A 63 -3.51 -1.00 -9.55
C TRP A 63 -4.85 -1.71 -9.41
N TYR A 64 -5.80 -1.01 -8.82
CA TYR A 64 -7.13 -1.52 -8.55
C TYR A 64 -7.92 -1.77 -9.83
N ILE A 65 -7.93 -0.82 -10.78
CA ILE A 65 -8.57 -1.00 -12.10
C ILE A 65 -7.94 -2.19 -12.83
N LEU A 66 -6.61 -2.30 -12.82
CA LEU A 66 -5.90 -3.42 -13.44
C LEU A 66 -6.25 -4.76 -12.78
N THR A 67 -6.41 -4.79 -11.45
CA THR A 67 -6.79 -6.00 -10.71
C THR A 67 -8.21 -6.46 -11.07
N ILE A 68 -9.15 -5.53 -11.25
CA ILE A 68 -10.50 -5.85 -11.72
C ILE A 68 -10.44 -6.45 -13.13
N ILE A 69 -9.69 -5.81 -14.04
CA ILE A 69 -9.53 -6.30 -15.42
C ILE A 69 -8.89 -7.70 -15.40
N ASP A 70 -7.85 -7.91 -14.59
CA ASP A 70 -7.18 -9.20 -14.40
C ASP A 70 -8.19 -10.27 -13.95
N LEU A 71 -9.02 -9.96 -12.95
CA LEU A 71 -10.04 -10.86 -12.44
C LEU A 71 -11.05 -11.27 -13.53
N PHE A 72 -11.56 -10.31 -14.31
CA PHE A 72 -12.48 -10.58 -15.42
C PHE A 72 -11.83 -11.42 -16.53
N LEU A 73 -10.55 -11.18 -16.83
CA LEU A 73 -9.81 -11.97 -17.82
C LEU A 73 -9.62 -13.42 -17.35
N ARG A 74 -9.29 -13.65 -16.08
CA ARG A 74 -9.19 -15.01 -15.52
C ARG A 74 -10.52 -15.76 -15.49
N GLU A 75 -11.63 -15.05 -15.33
CA GLU A 75 -12.96 -15.65 -15.33
C GLU A 75 -13.44 -16.01 -16.75
N THR A 76 -12.96 -15.27 -17.76
CA THR A 76 -13.37 -15.46 -19.16
C THR A 76 -12.45 -16.39 -19.96
N GLU A 77 -11.20 -16.60 -19.55
CA GLU A 77 -10.24 -17.48 -20.25
C GLU A 77 -9.88 -18.76 -19.47
N THR A 78 -10.02 -19.92 -20.12
CA THR A 78 -9.60 -21.23 -19.58
C THR A 78 -8.11 -21.57 -19.82
N SER A 79 -7.40 -20.76 -20.62
CA SER A 79 -5.96 -20.88 -20.88
C SER A 79 -5.35 -19.50 -21.11
N VAL A 80 -4.33 -19.13 -20.33
CA VAL A 80 -3.72 -17.80 -20.43
C VAL A 80 -2.30 -17.89 -21.00
N LYS A 81 -1.92 -16.91 -21.83
CA LYS A 81 -0.59 -16.84 -22.47
C LYS A 81 0.48 -16.45 -21.47
N TYR A 82 1.68 -17.02 -21.60
CA TYR A 82 2.87 -16.79 -20.77
C TYR A 82 3.15 -15.33 -20.35
N GLY A 83 2.94 -14.35 -21.23
CA GLY A 83 3.14 -12.93 -20.89
C GLY A 83 2.25 -12.42 -19.75
N TYR A 84 1.13 -13.11 -19.52
CA TYR A 84 0.18 -12.82 -18.45
C TYR A 84 0.70 -13.21 -17.05
N VAL A 85 1.61 -14.18 -16.96
CA VAL A 85 2.23 -14.61 -15.70
C VAL A 85 3.06 -13.46 -15.11
N LEU A 86 3.81 -12.74 -15.95
CA LEU A 86 4.58 -11.56 -15.54
C LEU A 86 3.71 -10.32 -15.25
N LEU A 87 2.48 -10.26 -15.79
CA LEU A 87 1.56 -9.15 -15.52
C LEU A 87 1.23 -9.07 -14.03
N GLY A 88 1.07 -10.22 -13.35
CA GLY A 88 0.82 -10.28 -11.92
C GLY A 88 1.92 -9.62 -11.08
N PHE A 89 3.19 -9.79 -11.48
CA PHE A 89 4.33 -9.12 -10.84
C PHE A 89 4.25 -7.59 -10.96
N PHE A 90 3.94 -7.05 -12.15
CA PHE A 90 3.83 -5.61 -12.35
C PHE A 90 2.62 -5.01 -11.63
N ILE A 91 1.48 -5.71 -11.64
CA ILE A 91 0.29 -5.30 -10.88
C ILE A 91 0.65 -5.23 -9.39
N GLU A 92 1.23 -6.27 -8.82
CA GLU A 92 1.59 -6.25 -7.39
C GLU A 92 2.68 -5.21 -7.08
N GLY A 93 3.60 -4.94 -8.01
CA GLY A 93 4.57 -3.85 -7.92
C GLY A 93 3.92 -2.47 -7.78
N LEU A 94 2.85 -2.20 -8.55
CA LEU A 94 2.09 -0.95 -8.43
C LEU A 94 1.44 -0.81 -7.05
N LYS A 95 0.93 -1.90 -6.49
CA LYS A 95 0.36 -1.92 -5.14
C LYS A 95 1.39 -1.56 -4.08
N VAL A 96 2.52 -2.26 -4.08
CA VAL A 96 3.62 -2.00 -3.13
C VAL A 96 4.08 -0.55 -3.25
N ALA A 97 4.28 -0.05 -4.47
CA ALA A 97 4.66 1.33 -4.70
C ALA A 97 3.62 2.33 -4.16
N SER A 98 2.34 2.07 -4.41
CA SER A 98 1.24 2.91 -3.91
C SER A 98 1.22 2.97 -2.38
N ASP A 99 1.24 1.82 -1.71
CA ASP A 99 1.18 1.74 -0.26
C ASP A 99 2.36 2.47 0.39
N THR A 100 3.57 2.25 -0.14
CA THR A 100 4.79 2.91 0.33
C THR A 100 4.73 4.42 0.13
N LEU A 101 4.29 4.90 -1.05
CA LEU A 101 4.14 6.34 -1.31
C LEU A 101 3.12 7.00 -0.38
N MET A 102 1.99 6.35 -0.11
CA MET A 102 0.97 6.87 0.80
C MET A 102 1.50 6.98 2.23
N ILE A 103 2.22 5.97 2.70
CA ILE A 103 2.86 5.96 4.02
C ILE A 103 3.91 7.08 4.13
N ILE A 104 4.81 7.19 3.16
CA ILE A 104 5.86 8.22 3.13
C ILE A 104 5.24 9.61 3.11
N GLY A 105 4.24 9.82 2.26
CA GLY A 105 3.52 11.09 2.16
C GLY A 105 2.87 11.47 3.49
N THR A 106 2.16 10.53 4.12
CA THR A 106 1.49 10.75 5.41
C THR A 106 2.48 11.06 6.53
N HIS A 107 3.59 10.32 6.60
CA HIS A 107 4.66 10.58 7.56
C HIS A 107 5.26 11.98 7.40
N ARG A 108 5.51 12.41 6.16
CA ARG A 108 6.07 13.75 5.87
C ARG A 108 5.11 14.87 6.24
N ILE A 109 3.82 14.71 5.97
CA ILE A 109 2.79 15.69 6.35
C ILE A 109 2.76 15.87 7.87
N LEU A 110 2.67 14.77 8.62
CA LEU A 110 2.65 14.78 10.08
C LEU A 110 3.94 15.38 10.66
N THR A 111 5.10 14.97 10.12
CA THR A 111 6.40 15.50 10.56
C THR A 111 6.49 17.01 10.34
N ALA A 112 6.03 17.50 9.18
CA ALA A 112 5.99 18.93 8.90
C ALA A 112 5.11 19.70 9.91
N HIS A 113 3.97 19.14 10.32
CA HIS A 113 3.10 19.74 11.34
C HIS A 113 3.77 19.73 12.72
N PHE A 114 4.39 18.63 13.13
CA PHE A 114 5.14 18.55 14.39
C PHE A 114 6.26 19.59 14.50
N PHE A 115 6.93 19.93 13.41
CA PHE A 115 7.97 20.97 13.40
C PHE A 115 7.41 22.40 13.37
N GLN A 116 6.14 22.59 12.98
CA GLN A 116 5.47 23.90 13.00
C GLN A 116 5.01 24.29 14.40
N CYS A 117 4.68 23.33 15.28
CA CYS A 117 4.41 23.59 16.70
C CYS A 117 5.73 24.00 17.42
N GLN A 118 5.96 25.31 17.57
CA GLN A 118 7.26 25.93 17.91
C GLN A 118 7.83 25.67 19.32
N ASN A 119 7.28 24.75 20.12
CA ASN A 119 7.76 24.54 21.49
C ASN A 119 9.10 23.79 21.54
N LYS A 120 10.11 24.33 22.25
CA LYS A 120 11.47 23.73 22.38
C LYS A 120 11.45 22.26 22.83
N ILE A 121 10.53 21.91 23.74
CA ILE A 121 10.35 20.53 24.25
C ILE A 121 9.72 19.61 23.18
N GLN A 122 8.79 20.15 22.37
CA GLN A 122 8.15 19.40 21.28
C GLN A 122 9.13 19.15 20.12
N ARG A 123 10.14 20.01 19.92
CA ARG A 123 11.17 19.81 18.89
C ARG A 123 11.97 18.52 19.06
N VAL A 124 12.32 18.12 20.30
CA VAL A 124 13.02 16.85 20.53
C VAL A 124 12.11 15.66 20.21
N LYS A 125 10.84 15.73 20.59
CA LYS A 125 9.84 14.69 20.26
C LYS A 125 9.62 14.58 18.75
N ALA A 126 9.55 15.71 18.04
CA ALA A 126 9.43 15.76 16.58
C ALA A 126 10.63 15.12 15.88
N VAL A 127 11.85 15.33 16.39
CA VAL A 127 13.07 14.70 15.88
C VAL A 127 13.04 13.19 16.10
N ILE A 128 12.68 12.72 17.30
CA ILE A 128 12.54 11.28 17.59
C ILE A 128 11.48 10.65 16.70
N TRP A 129 10.33 11.32 16.53
CA TRP A 129 9.26 10.91 15.62
C TRP A 129 9.77 10.74 14.19
N ALA A 130 10.44 11.76 13.66
CA ALA A 130 10.98 11.74 12.31
C ALA A 130 11.96 10.56 12.10
N TYR A 131 12.92 10.36 13.01
CA TYR A 131 13.86 9.24 12.89
C TYR A 131 13.17 7.87 13.00
N THR A 132 12.20 7.74 13.91
CA THR A 132 11.47 6.49 14.09
C THR A 132 10.67 6.16 12.84
N GLY A 133 9.95 7.13 12.27
CA GLY A 133 9.17 6.93 11.06
C GLY A 133 10.03 6.64 9.83
N GLU A 134 11.15 7.36 9.64
CA GLU A 134 12.10 7.07 8.56
C GLU A 134 12.71 5.66 8.66
N PHE A 135 13.01 5.19 9.88
CA PHE A 135 13.47 3.82 10.10
C PHE A 135 12.42 2.78 9.66
N PHE A 136 11.15 2.94 10.07
CA PHE A 136 10.09 2.03 9.67
C PHE A 136 9.79 2.07 8.16
N ILE A 137 9.85 3.26 7.55
CA ILE A 137 9.72 3.43 6.10
C ILE A 137 10.81 2.61 5.38
N LEU A 138 12.07 2.75 5.79
CA LEU A 138 13.19 2.01 5.19
C LEU A 138 13.01 0.50 5.36
N VAL A 139 12.53 0.04 6.53
CA VAL A 139 12.22 -1.38 6.74
C VAL A 139 11.11 -1.86 5.80
N ILE A 140 10.06 -1.08 5.59
CA ILE A 140 8.97 -1.40 4.64
C ILE A 140 9.47 -1.42 3.21
N GLU A 141 10.33 -0.49 2.80
CA GLU A 141 10.94 -0.49 1.46
C GLU A 141 11.76 -1.75 1.21
N ILE A 142 12.62 -2.12 2.17
CA ILE A 142 13.41 -3.36 2.10
C ILE A 142 12.50 -4.58 2.02
N MET A 143 11.50 -4.68 2.90
CA MET A 143 10.54 -5.79 2.90
C MET A 143 9.73 -5.85 1.60
N GLY A 144 9.31 -4.71 1.06
CA GLY A 144 8.62 -4.61 -0.22
C GLY A 144 9.46 -5.12 -1.38
N LEU A 145 10.75 -4.78 -1.42
CA LEU A 145 11.70 -5.31 -2.40
C LEU A 145 11.90 -6.82 -2.26
N TYR A 146 12.04 -7.34 -1.03
CA TYR A 146 12.14 -8.78 -0.79
C TYR A 146 10.87 -9.53 -1.21
N TYR A 147 9.69 -8.97 -0.92
CA TYR A 147 8.41 -9.53 -1.35
C TYR A 147 8.30 -9.58 -2.86
N LEU A 148 8.60 -8.47 -3.56
CA LEU A 148 8.58 -8.42 -5.02
C LEU A 148 9.62 -9.38 -5.63
N GLY A 149 10.82 -9.46 -5.06
CA GLY A 149 11.85 -10.41 -5.49
C GLY A 149 11.40 -11.86 -5.34
N SER A 150 10.76 -12.21 -4.22
CA SER A 150 10.19 -13.54 -3.99
C SER A 150 9.05 -13.85 -4.95
N LEU A 151 8.19 -12.87 -5.23
CA LEU A 151 7.12 -13.00 -6.23
C LEU A 151 7.71 -13.26 -7.62
N LEU A 152 8.70 -12.47 -8.05
CA LEU A 152 9.37 -12.68 -9.33
C LEU A 152 10.01 -14.07 -9.42
N ALA A 153 10.68 -14.52 -8.35
CA ALA A 153 11.25 -15.86 -8.28
C ALA A 153 10.17 -16.95 -8.40
N HIS A 154 9.01 -16.76 -7.77
CA HIS A 154 7.87 -17.67 -7.89
C HIS A 154 7.34 -17.74 -9.34
N GLU A 155 7.13 -16.60 -9.98
CA GLU A 155 6.67 -16.54 -11.38
C GLU A 155 7.69 -17.19 -12.34
N VAL A 156 8.99 -16.97 -12.12
CA VAL A 156 10.06 -17.59 -12.93
C VAL A 156 10.15 -19.09 -12.72
N LEU A 157 9.92 -19.60 -11.50
CA LEU A 157 9.93 -21.05 -11.23
C LEU A 157 8.75 -21.76 -11.91
N TRP A 158 7.57 -21.14 -11.93
CA TRP A 158 6.42 -21.66 -12.68
C TRP A 158 6.69 -21.74 -14.19
N VAL A 159 7.47 -20.78 -14.70
CA VAL A 159 7.94 -20.74 -16.08
C VAL A 159 8.98 -21.84 -16.37
N GLY A 160 9.86 -22.14 -15.41
CA GLY A 160 11.04 -22.97 -15.60
C GLY A 160 10.84 -24.48 -15.65
N ILE A 161 9.60 -25.00 -15.59
CA ILE A 161 9.31 -26.43 -15.33
C ILE A 161 10.11 -26.89 -14.09
N ALA A 162 10.09 -26.09 -13.02
CA ALA A 162 10.77 -26.43 -11.78
C ALA A 162 10.02 -27.52 -11.01
N ASP A 163 10.76 -28.27 -10.19
CA ASP A 163 10.17 -29.26 -9.29
C ASP A 163 9.09 -28.62 -8.40
N THR A 164 7.97 -29.33 -8.22
CA THR A 164 6.84 -28.86 -7.42
C THR A 164 7.22 -28.56 -5.97
N SER A 165 8.23 -29.24 -5.44
CA SER A 165 8.80 -28.99 -4.11
C SER A 165 9.50 -27.63 -4.02
N ALA A 166 10.22 -27.22 -5.07
CA ALA A 166 10.88 -25.92 -5.12
C ALA A 166 9.85 -24.78 -5.28
N VAL A 167 8.81 -25.00 -6.08
CA VAL A 167 7.69 -24.06 -6.24
C VAL A 167 6.96 -23.85 -4.90
N ALA A 168 6.67 -24.94 -4.17
CA ALA A 168 6.02 -24.88 -2.86
C ALA A 168 6.86 -24.15 -1.81
N ALA A 169 8.17 -24.42 -1.74
CA ALA A 169 9.07 -23.76 -0.79
C ALA A 169 9.19 -22.25 -1.03
N VAL A 170 9.15 -21.80 -2.29
CA VAL A 170 9.16 -20.37 -2.63
C VAL A 170 7.80 -19.73 -2.36
N ALA A 171 6.69 -20.45 -2.61
CA ALA A 171 5.34 -19.97 -2.28
C ALA A 171 5.18 -19.69 -0.79
N GLU A 172 5.63 -20.61 0.08
CA GLU A 172 5.57 -20.45 1.54
C GLU A 172 6.37 -19.21 2.00
N ARG A 173 7.58 -19.02 1.45
CA ARG A 173 8.40 -17.84 1.75
C ARG A 173 7.75 -16.54 1.29
N LYS A 174 7.15 -16.55 0.09
CA LYS A 174 6.36 -15.41 -0.43
C LYS A 174 5.22 -15.05 0.51
N GLU A 175 4.42 -16.03 0.96
CA GLU A 175 3.28 -15.80 1.85
C GLU A 175 3.70 -15.28 3.23
N SER A 176 4.79 -15.81 3.79
CA SER A 176 5.37 -15.33 5.05
C SER A 176 5.85 -13.88 4.94
N LEU A 177 6.58 -13.54 3.87
CA LEU A 177 7.03 -12.17 3.59
C LEU A 177 5.85 -11.22 3.37
N GLN A 178 4.82 -11.65 2.65
CA GLN A 178 3.63 -10.86 2.41
C GLN A 178 2.89 -10.54 3.72
N SER A 179 2.76 -11.52 4.61
CA SER A 179 2.13 -11.35 5.91
C SER A 179 2.96 -10.43 6.82
N ALA A 180 4.28 -10.56 6.82
CA ALA A 180 5.17 -9.66 7.55
C ALA A 180 5.09 -8.21 7.03
N PHE A 181 5.04 -8.04 5.71
CA PHE A 181 4.86 -6.73 5.06
C PHE A 181 3.53 -6.09 5.48
N PHE A 182 2.41 -6.81 5.41
CA PHE A 182 1.11 -6.28 5.84
C PHE A 182 1.07 -5.96 7.34
N ALA A 183 1.69 -6.79 8.18
CA ALA A 183 1.76 -6.52 9.62
C ALA A 183 2.54 -5.23 9.92
N LEU A 184 3.66 -5.00 9.23
CA LEU A 184 4.43 -3.76 9.36
C LEU A 184 3.66 -2.54 8.87
N GLN A 185 2.98 -2.64 7.72
CA GLN A 185 2.11 -1.57 7.22
C GLN A 185 1.01 -1.22 8.23
N TRP A 186 0.39 -2.22 8.84
CA TRP A 186 -0.62 -2.03 9.88
C TRP A 186 -0.06 -1.32 11.11
N ILE A 187 1.11 -1.75 11.62
CA ILE A 187 1.77 -1.10 12.76
C ILE A 187 2.07 0.36 12.43
N LEU A 188 2.57 0.64 11.23
CA LEU A 188 2.91 1.99 10.82
C LEU A 188 1.67 2.86 10.62
N ALA A 189 0.58 2.31 10.10
CA ALA A 189 -0.70 3.00 10.02
C ALA A 189 -1.22 3.39 11.42
N LEU A 190 -1.12 2.49 12.40
CA LEU A 190 -1.47 2.78 13.80
C LEU A 190 -0.55 3.86 14.40
N MET A 191 0.75 3.79 14.13
CA MET A 191 1.70 4.81 14.54
C MET A 191 1.30 6.18 13.95
N LEU A 192 1.07 6.28 12.64
CA LEU A 192 0.65 7.52 11.97
C LEU A 192 -0.67 8.07 12.52
N LEU A 193 -1.65 7.19 12.79
CA LEU A 193 -2.91 7.56 13.44
C LEU A 193 -2.67 8.14 14.84
N SER A 194 -1.82 7.49 15.64
CA SER A 194 -1.47 7.99 16.98
C SER A 194 -0.78 9.35 16.91
N GLY A 195 0.09 9.57 15.91
CA GLY A 195 0.72 10.85 15.65
C GLY A 195 -0.29 11.95 15.32
N SER A 196 -1.27 11.64 14.47
CA SER A 196 -2.38 12.57 14.14
C SER A 196 -3.19 12.93 15.38
N LEU A 197 -3.57 11.95 16.20
CA LEU A 197 -4.34 12.20 17.43
C LEU A 197 -3.58 13.08 18.43
N THR A 198 -2.27 12.91 18.53
CA THR A 198 -1.46 13.77 19.40
C THR A 198 -1.37 15.20 18.90
N LEU A 199 -1.39 15.43 17.58
CA LEU A 199 -1.42 16.79 17.01
C LEU A 199 -2.76 17.48 17.32
N ASP A 200 -3.88 16.81 17.07
CA ASP A 200 -5.23 17.35 17.35
C ASP A 200 -5.39 17.72 18.82
N TRP A 201 -4.85 16.90 19.73
CA TRP A 201 -4.90 17.17 21.17
C TRP A 201 -4.05 18.37 21.59
N ILE A 202 -2.91 18.58 20.92
CA ILE A 202 -2.04 19.74 21.17
C ILE A 202 -2.71 21.03 20.66
N GLU A 203 -3.27 21.01 19.45
CA GLU A 203 -3.96 22.18 18.86
C GLU A 203 -5.22 22.55 19.65
N GLY A 204 -6.04 21.56 20.05
CA GLY A 204 -7.23 21.81 20.85
C GLY A 204 -6.96 22.26 22.29
N GLY A 205 -5.75 22.00 22.81
CA GLY A 205 -5.32 22.48 24.13
C GLY A 205 -4.94 23.96 24.14
N ASP A 206 -4.38 24.47 23.05
CA ASP A 206 -3.99 25.88 22.92
C ASP A 206 -5.22 26.80 22.80
N ASP A 207 -6.29 26.36 22.13
CA ASP A 207 -7.56 27.11 22.04
C ASP A 207 -8.25 27.32 23.40
N LEU A 208 -8.12 26.34 24.31
CA LEU A 208 -8.67 26.43 25.67
C LEU A 208 -7.87 27.42 26.55
N LEU A 209 -6.55 27.51 26.36
CA LEU A 209 -5.70 28.46 27.09
C LEU A 209 -5.88 29.91 26.62
N VAL A 210 -6.23 30.12 25.34
CA VAL A 210 -6.54 31.46 24.81
C VAL A 210 -7.88 31.98 25.34
N LEU A 211 -8.86 31.10 25.58
CA LEU A 211 -10.16 31.47 26.14
C LEU A 211 -10.08 31.89 27.61
N ASP A 212 -9.23 31.25 28.42
CA ASP A 212 -9.03 31.64 29.83
C ASP A 212 -8.34 33.01 29.98
N PHE A 213 -7.50 33.42 29.03
CA PHE A 213 -6.82 34.73 29.07
C PHE A 213 -7.70 35.91 28.60
N GLN A 214 -8.90 35.66 28.05
CA GLN A 214 -9.84 36.71 27.63
C GLN A 214 -10.95 36.98 28.65
N LEU A 215 -10.95 36.28 29.80
CA LEU A 215 -11.96 36.40 30.84
C LEU A 215 -11.50 37.17 32.10
N ASP A 216 -10.28 37.71 32.10
CA ASP A 216 -9.75 38.66 33.11
C ASP A 216 -9.56 40.08 32.51
#